data_AF-A0A0D9UZ96-F1
#
_entry.id   AF-A0A0D9UZ96-F1
#
_cell.length_a   1.000
_cell.length_b   1.000
_cell.length_c   1.000
_cell.angle_alpha   90.00
_cell.angle_beta   90.00
_cell.angle_gamma   90.00
#
_symmetry.space_group_name_H-M   'P 1'
#
loop_
_entity.id
_entity.type
_entity.pdbx_description
1 polymer ?
#
loop_
_entity_poly.entity_id
_entity_poly.type
_entity_poly.pdbx_seq_one_letter_code
_entity_poly.pdbx_strand_id
1 'polypeptide(L)'
;MEAQDLDAISRLSALRFLCLFNQQRFSWTVAGDGLFLNLRTCNINIALTFLQGAMPMLLELVLWLCASEDCVASDVGLENLPLLNSVVVYIYCKGATAR
;
A
#
# COMPACT_ATOMS: atom_id res chain seq x y z
N MET A 1 -10.47 8.27 6.77
CA MET A 1 -9.73 8.63 5.54
C MET A 1 -10.31 7.79 4.43
N GLU A 2 -10.61 8.40 3.29
CA GLU A 2 -11.26 7.78 2.14
C GLU A 2 -10.31 7.76 0.93
N ALA A 3 -10.68 7.02 -0.13
CA ALA A 3 -9.86 6.95 -1.34
C ALA A 3 -9.59 8.33 -1.97
N GLN A 4 -10.54 9.26 -1.86
CA GLN A 4 -10.41 10.62 -2.40
C GLN A 4 -9.30 11.43 -1.71
N ASP A 5 -9.02 11.18 -0.42
CA ASP A 5 -7.93 11.83 0.30
C ASP A 5 -6.58 11.41 -0.29
N LEU A 6 -6.45 10.13 -0.67
CA LEU A 6 -5.25 9.59 -1.29
C LEU A 6 -5.04 10.14 -2.69
N ASP A 7 -6.10 10.34 -3.47
CA ASP A 7 -6.02 10.99 -4.77
C ASP A 7 -5.50 12.43 -4.64
N ALA A 8 -5.93 13.17 -3.62
CA ALA A 8 -5.44 14.53 -3.36
C ALA A 8 -3.95 14.53 -2.99
N ILE A 9 -3.53 13.64 -2.09
CA ILE A 9 -2.13 13.49 -1.64
C ILE A 9 -1.22 13.04 -2.80
N SER A 10 -1.72 12.17 -3.69
CA SER A 10 -0.96 11.63 -4.82
C SER A 10 -0.45 12.69 -5.81
N ARG A 11 -1.14 13.84 -5.87
CA ARG A 11 -0.83 14.95 -6.77
C ARG A 11 0.32 15.81 -6.27
N LEU A 12 0.80 15.56 -5.05
CA LEU A 12 1.96 16.24 -4.49
C LEU A 12 3.23 15.77 -5.21
N SER A 13 3.72 16.58 -6.15
CA SER A 13 4.88 16.25 -6.97
C SER A 13 6.18 16.02 -6.18
N ALA A 14 6.30 16.62 -4.99
CA ALA A 14 7.43 16.45 -4.09
C ALA A 14 7.30 15.23 -3.14
N LEU A 15 6.16 14.55 -3.13
CA LEU A 15 5.93 13.43 -2.22
C LEU A 15 6.77 12.21 -2.61
N ARG A 16 7.69 11.83 -1.74
CA ARG A 16 8.59 10.67 -1.92
C ARG A 16 8.36 9.59 -0.87
N PHE A 17 7.74 9.95 0.25
CA PHE A 17 7.50 9.08 1.39
C PHE A 17 6.04 9.25 1.82
N LEU A 18 5.31 8.14 1.87
CA LEU A 18 3.94 8.08 2.37
C LEU A 18 3.92 7.14 3.57
N CYS A 19 3.40 7.64 4.68
CA CYS A 19 3.13 6.84 5.87
C CYS A 19 1.69 7.05 6.29
N LEU A 20 0.91 5.97 6.27
CA LEU A 20 -0.51 6.00 6.52
C LEU A 20 -0.90 4.88 7.48
N PHE A 21 -1.51 5.26 8.60
CA PHE A 21 -2.12 4.32 9.51
C PHE A 21 -3.58 4.70 9.71
N ASN A 22 -4.49 3.89 9.15
CA ASN A 22 -5.92 4.09 9.30
C ASN A 22 -6.52 3.06 10.25
N GLN A 23 -7.40 3.51 11.14
CA GLN A 23 -8.18 2.62 12.00
C GLN A 23 -9.35 1.99 11.24
N GLN A 24 -9.86 2.68 10.21
CA GLN A 24 -10.92 2.17 9.35
C GLN A 24 -10.32 1.27 8.26
N ARG A 25 -10.88 0.07 8.11
CA ARG A 25 -10.46 -0.88 7.08
C ARG A 25 -11.13 -0.56 5.76
N PHE A 26 -10.33 -0.27 4.76
CA PHE A 26 -10.77 -0.21 3.37
C PHE A 26 -9.67 -0.75 2.47
N SER A 27 -10.05 -1.26 1.30
CA SER A 27 -9.11 -1.62 0.25
C SER A 27 -8.89 -0.43 -0.67
N TRP A 28 -7.67 -0.27 -1.17
CA TRP A 28 -7.34 0.77 -2.12
C TRP A 28 -6.67 0.20 -3.36
N THR A 29 -7.33 0.40 -4.50
CA THR A 29 -6.77 0.07 -5.81
C THR A 29 -6.01 1.28 -6.33
N VAL A 30 -4.71 1.11 -6.51
CA VAL A 30 -3.84 2.15 -7.06
C VAL A 30 -3.85 2.05 -8.57
N ALA A 31 -4.46 3.04 -9.23
CA ALA A 31 -4.51 3.12 -10.68
C ALA A 31 -3.16 3.59 -11.27
N GLY A 32 -2.91 3.21 -12.53
CA GLY A 32 -1.74 3.63 -13.30
C GLY A 32 -1.89 4.95 -14.05
N ASP A 33 -2.87 5.77 -13.68
CA ASP A 33 -3.20 7.04 -14.33
C ASP A 33 -2.35 8.23 -13.84
N GLY A 34 -1.22 7.94 -13.18
CA GLY A 34 -0.24 8.95 -12.78
C GLY A 34 -0.37 9.46 -11.35
N LEU A 35 -0.99 8.68 -10.45
CA LEU A 35 -0.93 8.93 -9.02
C LEU A 35 0.44 8.53 -8.47
N PHE A 36 0.97 9.31 -7.51
CA PHE A 36 2.20 8.98 -6.77
C PHE A 36 3.45 8.77 -7.66
N LEU A 37 3.60 9.57 -8.72
CA LEU A 37 4.68 9.43 -9.72
C LEU A 37 6.09 9.47 -9.13
N ASN A 38 6.29 10.15 -8.00
CA ASN A 38 7.61 10.31 -7.37
C ASN A 38 7.73 9.57 -6.03
N LEU A 39 6.71 8.80 -5.64
CA LEU A 39 6.71 8.07 -4.39
C LEU A 39 7.76 6.95 -4.45
N ARG A 40 8.61 6.89 -3.43
CA ARG A 40 9.71 5.91 -3.32
C ARG A 40 9.49 4.92 -2.19
N THR A 41 8.84 5.36 -1.11
CA THR A 41 8.55 4.53 0.04
C THR A 41 7.08 4.68 0.41
N CYS A 42 6.38 3.56 0.53
CA CYS A 42 4.99 3.47 0.92
C CYS A 42 4.87 2.60 2.16
N ASN A 43 4.39 3.16 3.27
CA ASN A 43 4.25 2.46 4.55
C ASN A 43 2.80 2.57 5.04
N ILE A 44 2.07 1.44 5.05
CA ILE A 44 0.62 1.45 5.23
C ILE A 44 0.09 0.23 6.00
N ASN A 45 -1.14 0.33 6.50
CA ASN A 45 -1.87 -0.78 7.16
C ASN A 45 -3.23 -1.10 6.50
N ILE A 46 -3.40 -0.75 5.22
CA ILE A 46 -4.62 -1.04 4.46
C ILE A 46 -4.32 -2.04 3.33
N ALA A 47 -5.34 -2.76 2.85
CA ALA A 47 -5.17 -3.68 1.73
C ALA A 47 -4.96 -2.89 0.43
N LEU A 48 -3.95 -3.28 -0.37
CA LEU A 48 -3.65 -2.67 -1.66
C LEU A 48 -3.83 -3.63 -2.82
N THR A 49 -4.18 -3.05 -3.96
CA THR A 49 -4.04 -3.69 -5.26
C THR A 49 -3.38 -2.70 -6.21
N PHE A 50 -2.25 -3.08 -6.81
CA PHE A 50 -1.55 -2.23 -7.78
C PHE A 50 -1.94 -2.63 -9.20
N LEU A 51 -2.46 -1.67 -9.96
CA LEU A 51 -2.68 -1.84 -11.40
C LEU A 51 -1.42 -1.49 -12.19
N GLN A 52 -1.36 -1.91 -13.45
CA GLN A 52 -0.26 -1.58 -14.34
C GLN A 52 -0.04 -0.05 -14.40
N GLY A 53 1.20 0.39 -14.14
CA GLY A 53 1.58 1.80 -14.13
C GLY A 53 1.42 2.50 -12.78
N ALA A 54 0.95 1.78 -11.74
CA ALA A 54 0.87 2.32 -10.39
C ALA A 54 2.27 2.60 -9.81
N MET A 55 2.41 3.73 -9.10
CA MET A 55 3.61 4.11 -8.34
C MET A 55 4.94 3.75 -9.05
N PRO A 56 5.22 4.33 -10.22
CA PRO A 56 6.30 3.87 -11.10
C PRO A 56 7.70 4.00 -10.49
N MET A 57 7.85 4.81 -9.44
CA MET A 57 9.12 5.07 -8.75
C MET A 57 9.23 4.39 -7.38
N LEU A 58 8.30 3.50 -7.03
CA LEU A 58 8.27 2.84 -5.72
C LEU A 58 9.45 1.88 -5.58
N LEU A 59 10.23 2.06 -4.52
CA LEU A 59 11.41 1.25 -4.19
C LEU A 59 11.12 0.32 -2.99
N GLU A 60 10.34 0.81 -2.03
CA GLU A 60 10.08 0.12 -0.76
C GLU A 60 8.59 0.17 -0.41
N LEU A 61 8.02 -1.02 -0.14
CA LEU A 61 6.65 -1.18 0.36
C LEU A 61 6.69 -1.81 1.75
N VAL A 62 6.08 -1.15 2.72
CA VAL A 62 5.94 -1.64 4.10
C VAL A 62 4.46 -1.84 4.39
N LEU A 63 4.09 -3.09 4.69
CA LEU A 63 2.72 -3.50 5.00
C LEU A 63 2.61 -3.89 6.47
N TRP A 64 1.63 -3.33 7.17
CA TRP A 64 1.28 -3.71 8.54
C TRP A 64 -0.06 -4.44 8.53
N LEU A 65 -0.02 -5.74 8.76
CA LEU A 65 -1.18 -6.63 8.73
C LEU A 65 -1.53 -7.12 10.13
N CYS A 66 -2.82 -7.29 10.42
CA CYS A 66 -3.35 -7.94 11.60
C CYS A 66 -3.80 -9.37 11.26
N ALA A 67 -3.13 -10.39 11.81
CA ALA A 67 -3.36 -11.79 11.43
C ALA A 67 -4.78 -12.31 11.73
N SER A 68 -5.49 -11.69 12.66
CA SER A 68 -6.87 -12.06 13.02
C SER A 68 -7.93 -11.45 12.11
N GLU A 69 -7.55 -10.47 11.27
CA GLU A 69 -8.51 -9.58 10.60
C GLU A 69 -8.20 -9.40 9.10
N ASP A 70 -6.94 -9.49 8.72
CA ASP A 70 -6.51 -9.26 7.35
C ASP A 70 -6.36 -10.59 6.62
N CYS A 71 -7.28 -10.85 5.69
CA CYS A 71 -7.06 -11.87 4.68
C CYS A 71 -5.82 -11.47 3.86
N VAL A 72 -4.81 -12.33 3.84
CA VAL A 72 -3.65 -12.16 2.97
C VAL A 72 -4.17 -12.23 1.53
N ALA A 73 -4.39 -11.07 0.91
CA ALA A 73 -4.71 -11.01 -0.51
C ALA A 73 -3.51 -11.62 -1.24
N SER A 74 -3.72 -12.76 -1.88
CA SER A 74 -2.68 -13.49 -2.61
C SER A 74 -2.26 -12.76 -3.90
N ASP A 75 -2.99 -11.73 -4.29
CA ASP A 75 -2.74 -10.96 -5.51
C ASP A 75 -2.79 -9.45 -5.21
N VAL A 76 -1.62 -8.92 -4.81
CA VAL A 76 -1.43 -7.49 -4.54
C VAL A 76 -1.03 -6.75 -5.84
N GLY A 77 -0.73 -7.46 -6.93
CA GLY A 77 -0.26 -6.87 -8.18
C GLY A 77 1.17 -6.33 -8.11
N LEU A 78 2.05 -6.95 -7.32
CA LEU A 78 3.44 -6.48 -7.12
C LEU A 78 4.25 -6.50 -8.42
N GLU A 79 3.90 -7.37 -9.36
CA GLU A 79 4.48 -7.45 -10.71
C GLU A 79 4.26 -6.17 -11.54
N ASN A 80 3.28 -5.33 -11.15
CA ASN A 80 3.02 -4.04 -11.78
C ASN A 80 3.96 -2.92 -11.29
N LEU A 81 4.87 -3.22 -10.36
CA LEU A 81 5.80 -2.25 -9.74
C LEU A 81 7.23 -2.48 -10.23
N PRO A 82 7.66 -1.83 -11.33
CA PRO A 82 8.90 -2.20 -12.04
C PRO A 82 10.19 -1.90 -11.27
N LEU A 83 10.16 -0.95 -10.32
CA LEU A 83 11.33 -0.54 -9.53
C LEU A 83 11.30 -1.05 -8.09
N LEU A 84 10.28 -1.84 -7.73
CA LEU A 84 10.14 -2.34 -6.37
C LEU A 84 11.31 -3.26 -6.04
N ASN A 85 12.06 -2.90 -4.99
CA ASN A 85 13.24 -3.63 -4.56
C ASN A 85 13.04 -4.33 -3.21
N SER A 86 12.17 -3.78 -2.36
CA SER A 86 11.94 -4.31 -1.02
C SER A 86 10.47 -4.29 -0.63
N VAL A 87 10.02 -5.41 -0.06
CA VAL A 87 8.73 -5.53 0.60
C VAL A 87 8.97 -5.99 2.02
N VAL A 88 8.52 -5.19 2.99
CA VAL A 88 8.59 -5.51 4.41
C VAL A 88 7.18 -5.73 4.91
N VAL A 89 6.92 -6.89 5.51
CA VAL A 89 5.62 -7.22 6.07
C VAL A 89 5.75 -7.37 7.58
N TYR A 90 5.01 -6.54 8.31
CA TYR A 90 4.85 -6.65 9.75
C TYR A 90 3.49 -7.28 10.04
N ILE A 91 3.49 -8.37 10.79
CA ILE A 91 2.27 -9.08 11.15
C ILE A 91 2.03 -8.93 12.66
N TYR A 92 0.96 -8.23 13.01
CA TYR A 92 0.44 -8.19 14.36
C TYR A 92 -0.40 -9.43 14.62
N CYS A 93 0.13 -10.35 15.43
CA CYS A 93 -0.56 -11.59 15.81
C CYS A 93 -1.57 -11.40 16.96
N LYS A 94 -2.02 -10.17 17.24
CA LYS A 94 -2.96 -9.92 18.31
C LYS A 94 -4.30 -10.59 17.98
N GLY A 95 -4.75 -11.47 18.87
CA GLY A 95 -5.98 -12.24 18.67
C GLY A 95 -5.89 -13.33 17.59
N ALA A 96 -4.70 -13.62 17.04
CA ALA A 96 -4.52 -14.77 16.17
C ALA A 96 -4.61 -16.04 17.02
N THR A 97 -5.67 -16.83 16.84
CA THR A 97 -5.80 -18.14 17.48
C THR A 97 -5.18 -19.20 16.58
N ALA A 98 -4.50 -20.19 17.18
CA ALA A 98 -4.20 -21.42 16.46
C ALA A 98 -5.53 -22.01 15.98
N ARG A 99 -5.63 -22.28 14.67
CA ARG A 99 -6.72 -23.08 14.11
C ARG A 99 -6.46 -24.55 14.39
#